data_AF-A0A7K4AQE5-F1
#
_entry.id   AF-A0A7K4AQE5-F1
#
_cell.length_a   1.000
_cell.length_b   1.000
_cell.length_c   1.000
_cell.angle_alpha   90.00
_cell.angle_beta   90.00
_cell.angle_gamma   90.00
#
_symmetry.space_group_name_H-M   'P 1'
#
loop_
_entity.id
_entity.type
_entity.pdbx_description
1 polymer ?
#
loop_
_entity_poly.entity_id
_entity_poly.type
_entity_poly.pdbx_seq_one_letter_code
_entity_poly.pdbx_strand_id
1 'polypeptide(L)'
;MDEKELKSRAEKYAEQMGRMAAEAGKALDRAMSILETESKQMYEDISREAKPHTEEMKKLAKDVMGDVRNDIPRIRAELRDVETRAKEKLRELRDK
;
A
#
# COMPACT_ATOMS: atom_id res chain seq x y z
N MET A 1 -13.03 63.56 -22.28
CA MET A 1 -11.82 62.80 -21.90
C MET A 1 -11.05 62.59 -23.19
N ASP A 2 -9.80 63.02 -23.24
CA ASP A 2 -9.02 63.03 -24.49
C ASP A 2 -8.56 61.59 -24.84
N GLU A 3 -8.49 61.25 -26.13
CA GLU A 3 -8.23 59.88 -26.61
C GLU A 3 -6.84 59.38 -26.14
N LYS A 4 -5.87 60.29 -26.05
CA LYS A 4 -4.54 60.05 -25.46
C LYS A 4 -4.60 59.69 -23.98
N GLU A 5 -5.51 60.30 -23.23
CA GLU A 5 -5.65 60.07 -21.80
C GLU A 5 -6.28 58.71 -21.52
N LEU A 6 -7.26 58.32 -22.34
CA LEU A 6 -7.87 56.98 -22.31
C LEU A 6 -6.85 55.88 -22.65
N LYS A 7 -6.03 56.09 -23.69
CA LYS A 7 -5.00 55.13 -24.10
C LYS A 7 -3.93 54.94 -23.02
N SER A 8 -3.45 56.03 -22.41
CA SER A 8 -2.47 55.96 -21.31
C SER A 8 -3.01 55.26 -20.07
N ARG A 9 -4.30 55.45 -19.73
CA ARG A 9 -4.93 54.72 -18.63
C ARG A 9 -5.06 53.23 -18.95
N ALA A 10 -5.47 52.88 -20.17
CA ALA A 10 -5.57 51.50 -20.61
C ALA A 10 -4.20 50.77 -20.55
N GLU A 11 -3.12 51.43 -20.98
CA GLU A 11 -1.76 50.89 -20.89
C GLU A 11 -1.33 50.63 -19.43
N LYS A 12 -1.61 51.57 -18.51
CA LYS A 12 -1.32 51.38 -17.08
C LYS A 12 -2.12 50.24 -16.45
N TYR A 13 -3.39 50.08 -16.83
CA TYR A 13 -4.20 48.96 -16.34
C TYR A 13 -3.71 47.62 -16.87
N ALA A 14 -3.32 47.56 -18.16
CA ALA A 14 -2.73 46.35 -18.73
C ALA A 14 -1.41 45.98 -18.04
N GLU A 15 -0.56 46.96 -17.73
CA GLU A 15 0.68 46.74 -16.99
C GLU A 15 0.44 46.24 -15.56
N GLN A 16 -0.52 46.83 -14.84
CA GLN A 16 -0.90 46.38 -13.50
C GLN A 16 -1.47 44.96 -13.50
N MET A 17 -2.36 44.64 -14.46
CA MET A 17 -2.88 43.28 -14.62
C MET A 17 -1.77 42.28 -14.94
N GLY A 18 -0.80 42.67 -15.78
CA GLY A 18 0.37 41.83 -16.08
C GLY A 18 1.21 41.53 -14.84
N ARG A 19 1.44 42.52 -13.97
CA ARG A 19 2.16 42.32 -12.69
C ARG A 19 1.39 41.41 -11.74
N MET A 20 0.08 41.61 -11.60
CA MET A 20 -0.77 40.75 -10.77
C MET A 20 -0.78 39.30 -11.26
N ALA A 21 -0.88 39.08 -12.58
CA ALA A 21 -0.82 37.75 -13.17
C ALA A 21 0.54 37.07 -12.91
N ALA A 22 1.64 37.81 -12.99
CA ALA A 22 2.98 37.28 -12.70
C ALA A 22 3.16 36.91 -11.22
N GLU A 23 2.59 37.69 -10.30
CA GLU A 23 2.60 37.38 -8.87
C GLU A 23 1.72 36.18 -8.54
N ALA A 24 0.53 36.09 -9.15
CA ALA A 24 -0.34 34.93 -9.02
C ALA A 24 0.33 33.66 -9.57
N GLY A 25 1.01 33.74 -10.71
CA GLY A 25 1.79 32.65 -11.27
C GLY A 25 2.88 32.15 -10.31
N LYS A 26 3.67 33.07 -9.74
CA LYS A 26 4.70 32.72 -8.74
C LYS A 26 4.11 32.09 -7.47
N ALA A 27 2.94 32.53 -7.03
CA ALA A 27 2.27 31.95 -5.87
C ALA A 27 1.76 30.53 -6.17
N LEU A 28 1.21 30.31 -7.37
CA LEU A 28 0.80 28.98 -7.83
C LEU A 28 1.99 28.03 -7.96
N ASP A 29 3.11 28.47 -8.54
CA ASP A 29 4.32 27.66 -8.67
C ASP A 29 4.85 27.21 -7.29
N ARG A 30 4.84 28.11 -6.30
CA ARG A 30 5.20 27.78 -4.91
C ARG A 30 4.24 26.76 -4.30
N ALA A 31 2.94 26.96 -4.46
CA ALA A 31 1.94 26.03 -3.93
C ALA A 31 2.09 24.63 -4.54
N MET A 32 2.32 24.56 -5.86
CA MET A 32 2.59 23.30 -6.57
C MET A 32 3.87 22.62 -6.07
N SER A 33 4.95 23.38 -5.85
CA SER A 33 6.20 22.81 -5.33
C SER A 33 6.05 22.24 -3.91
N ILE A 34 5.29 22.92 -3.05
CA ILE A 34 4.98 22.44 -1.71
C ILE A 34 4.17 21.14 -1.79
N LEU A 35 3.10 21.15 -2.59
CA LEU A 35 2.24 19.97 -2.78
C LEU A 35 3.01 18.77 -3.33
N GLU A 36 3.91 18.97 -4.29
CA GLU A 36 4.74 17.90 -4.83
C GLU A 36 5.66 17.31 -3.75
N THR A 37 6.25 18.15 -2.91
CA THR A 37 7.14 17.74 -1.83
C THR A 37 6.38 16.96 -0.76
N GLU A 38 5.25 17.48 -0.31
CA GLU A 38 4.40 16.83 0.70
C GLU A 38 3.83 15.50 0.20
N SER A 39 3.43 15.44 -1.07
CA SER A 39 2.92 14.20 -1.68
C SER A 39 3.98 13.11 -1.76
N LYS A 40 5.23 13.47 -2.11
CA LYS A 40 6.37 12.54 -2.10
C LYS A 40 6.67 12.04 -0.70
N GLN A 41 6.71 12.96 0.28
CA GLN A 41 6.95 12.60 1.69
C GLN A 41 5.86 11.66 2.22
N MET A 42 4.58 11.98 1.97
CA MET A 42 3.46 11.13 2.38
C MET A 42 3.52 9.74 1.73
N TYR A 43 3.87 9.66 0.45
CA TYR A 43 4.06 8.36 -0.22
C TYR A 43 5.20 7.55 0.39
N GLU A 44 6.33 8.20 0.70
CA GLU A 44 7.47 7.55 1.36
C GLU A 44 7.14 7.07 2.76
N ASP A 45 6.36 7.84 3.53
CA ASP A 45 5.94 7.48 4.88
C ASP A 45 4.96 6.30 4.85
N ILE A 46 3.95 6.33 3.98
CA ILE A 46 3.03 5.19 3.76
C ILE A 46 3.81 3.94 3.32
N SER A 47 4.77 4.08 2.41
CA SER A 47 5.60 2.96 1.94
C SER A 47 6.47 2.38 3.06
N ARG A 48 7.01 3.24 3.94
CA ARG A 48 7.83 2.85 5.08
C ARG A 48 7.01 2.15 6.16
N GLU A 49 5.79 2.59 6.41
CA GLU A 49 4.86 1.95 7.34
C GLU A 49 4.29 0.63 6.80
N ALA A 50 4.00 0.54 5.50
CA ALA A 50 3.42 -0.67 4.90
C ALA A 50 4.42 -1.84 4.76
N LYS A 51 5.71 -1.55 4.59
CA LYS A 51 6.78 -2.58 4.47
C LYS A 51 6.85 -3.56 5.66
N PRO A 52 6.97 -3.10 6.92
CA PRO A 52 7.04 -4.00 8.07
C PRO A 52 5.77 -4.86 8.21
N HIS A 53 4.59 -4.32 7.95
CA HIS A 53 3.34 -5.09 7.96
C HIS A 53 3.31 -6.20 6.90
N THR A 54 3.87 -5.93 5.72
CA THR A 54 3.95 -6.93 4.64
C THR A 54 4.92 -8.06 4.99
N GLU A 55 6.07 -7.74 5.62
CA GLU A 55 7.03 -8.75 6.08
C GLU A 55 6.51 -9.55 7.28
N GLU A 56 5.76 -8.92 8.20
CA GLU A 56 5.07 -9.61 9.31
C GLU A 56 4.02 -10.61 8.79
N MET A 57 3.18 -10.21 7.82
CA MET A 57 2.24 -11.11 7.17
C MET A 57 2.93 -12.30 6.48
N LYS A 58 4.04 -12.05 5.80
CA LYS A 58 4.84 -13.10 5.15
C LYS A 58 5.45 -14.06 6.15
N LYS A 59 5.91 -13.56 7.31
CA LYS A 59 6.41 -14.40 8.40
C LYS A 59 5.30 -15.27 8.99
N LEU A 60 4.15 -14.68 9.32
CA LEU A 60 2.96 -15.40 9.79
C LEU A 60 2.53 -16.51 8.81
N ALA A 61 2.45 -16.20 7.52
CA ALA A 61 2.12 -17.18 6.49
C ALA A 61 3.14 -18.32 6.43
N LYS A 62 4.43 -18.01 6.58
CA LYS A 62 5.51 -19.03 6.60
C LYS A 62 5.44 -19.91 7.85
N ASP A 63 5.14 -19.33 9.01
CA ASP A 63 5.00 -20.06 10.27
C ASP A 63 3.80 -21.01 10.21
N VAL A 64 2.63 -20.54 9.76
CA VAL A 64 1.43 -21.38 9.55
C VAL A 64 1.70 -22.51 8.57
N MET A 65 2.39 -22.23 7.45
CA MET A 65 2.76 -23.27 6.49
C MET A 65 3.77 -24.28 7.06
N GLY A 66 4.64 -23.84 7.98
CA GLY A 66 5.55 -24.71 8.73
C GLY A 66 4.80 -25.69 9.62
N ASP A 67 3.84 -25.20 10.39
CA ASP A 67 3.00 -26.01 11.29
C ASP A 67 2.18 -27.04 10.51
N VAL A 68 1.51 -26.60 9.43
CA VAL A 68 0.74 -27.50 8.56
C VAL A 68 1.63 -28.60 7.94
N ARG A 69 2.85 -28.26 7.54
CA ARG A 69 3.80 -29.22 6.96
C ARG A 69 4.25 -30.28 7.97
N ASN A 70 4.29 -29.94 9.25
CA ASN A 70 4.65 -30.86 10.32
C ASN A 70 3.46 -31.71 10.80
N ASP A 71 2.28 -31.10 10.89
CA ASP A 71 1.09 -31.75 11.44
C ASP A 71 0.44 -32.74 10.46
N ILE A 72 0.38 -32.42 9.16
CA ILE A 72 -0.24 -33.31 8.17
C ILE A 72 0.43 -34.69 8.13
N PRO A 73 1.78 -34.81 8.06
CA PRO A 73 2.45 -36.10 8.14
C PRO A 73 2.20 -36.84 9.45
N ARG A 74 2.16 -36.13 10.58
CA ARG A 74 1.90 -36.70 11.90
C ARG A 74 0.51 -37.32 11.98
N ILE A 75 -0.52 -36.56 11.60
CA ILE A 75 -1.91 -37.03 11.55
C ILE A 75 -2.05 -38.22 10.59
N ARG A 76 -1.38 -38.18 9.43
CA ARG A 76 -1.38 -39.30 8.48
C ARG A 76 -0.73 -40.56 9.06
N ALA A 77 0.32 -40.42 9.85
CA ALA A 77 0.96 -41.55 10.53
C ALA A 77 0.04 -42.14 11.61
N GLU A 78 -0.60 -41.30 12.42
CA GLU A 78 -1.55 -41.73 13.45
C GLU A 78 -2.75 -42.47 12.84
N LEU A 79 -3.30 -41.98 11.72
CA LEU A 79 -4.38 -42.66 11.00
C LEU A 79 -3.97 -44.03 10.45
N ARG A 80 -2.74 -44.18 9.95
CA ARG A 80 -2.21 -45.48 9.50
C ARG A 80 -2.04 -46.47 10.65
N ASP A 81 -1.63 -46.00 11.82
CA ASP A 81 -1.52 -46.83 13.02
C ASP A 81 -2.91 -47.34 13.45
N VAL A 82 -3.90 -46.43 13.49
CA VAL A 82 -5.30 -46.79 13.76
C VAL A 82 -5.84 -47.79 12.74
N GLU A 83 -5.59 -47.58 11.44
CA GLU A 83 -5.98 -48.52 10.38
C GLU A 83 -5.35 -49.90 10.57
N THR A 84 -4.06 -49.94 10.94
CA THR A 84 -3.31 -51.19 11.18
C THR A 84 -3.91 -51.96 12.35
N ARG A 85 -4.12 -51.29 13.49
CA ARG A 85 -4.72 -51.88 14.69
C ARG A 85 -6.14 -52.39 14.44
N ALA A 86 -6.93 -51.66 13.64
CA ALA A 86 -8.27 -52.09 13.25
C ALA A 86 -8.23 -53.36 12.38
N LYS A 87 -7.29 -53.45 11.43
CA LYS A 87 -7.09 -54.65 10.60
C LYS A 87 -6.63 -55.85 11.41
N GLU A 88 -5.71 -55.67 12.35
CA GLU A 88 -5.26 -56.72 13.27
C GLU A 88 -6.42 -57.26 14.10
N LYS A 89 -7.23 -56.37 14.68
CA LYS A 89 -8.40 -56.75 15.48
C LYS A 89 -9.44 -57.52 14.67
N LEU A 90 -9.69 -57.09 13.43
CA LEU A 90 -10.59 -57.81 12.51
C LEU A 90 -10.07 -59.20 12.17
N ARG A 91 -8.75 -59.38 12.09
CA ARG A 91 -8.12 -60.68 11.83
C ARG A 91 -8.26 -61.61 13.03
N GLU A 92 -7.97 -61.14 14.23
CA GLU A 92 -8.18 -61.88 15.49
C GLU A 92 -9.63 -62.34 15.69
N LEU A 93 -10.60 -61.54 15.25
CA LEU A 93 -12.02 -61.88 15.33
C LEU A 93 -12.46 -62.89 14.25
N ARG A 94 -11.75 -62.99 13.13
CA ARG A 94 -12.01 -63.96 12.05
C ARG A 94 -11.34 -65.31 12.29
N ASP A 95 -10.23 -65.31 13.02
CA ASP A 95 -9.45 -66.51 13.36
C ASP A 95 -9.99 -67.20 14.65
N LYS A 96 -11.11 -66.71 15.21
CA LYS A 96 -11.91 -67.32 16.28
C LYS A 96 -13.20 -67.90 15.72
#